data_AF-A0A1G1YMX5-F1
#
_entry.id   AF-A0A1G1YMX5-F1
#
_cell.length_a   1.000
_cell.length_b   1.000
_cell.length_c   1.000
_cell.angle_alpha   90.00
_cell.angle_beta   90.00
_cell.angle_gamma   90.00
#
_symmetry.space_group_name_H-M   'P 1'
#
loop_
_entity.id
_entity.type
_entity.pdbx_description
1 polymer ?
#
loop_
_entity_poly.entity_id
_entity_poly.type
_entity_poly.pdbx_seq_one_letter_code
_entity_poly.pdbx_strand_id
1 'polypeptide(L)'
;MANKSYTQPAQLDKYSFLWSQTRLVIAAIALFIGGVPPVLAFNPFGALYGLISPLLTLSWIISGVASVYLLYRWSTNRQMLFGGKTQMDLIAFFVSVVSGLNLGITGLLGTNIGMTISSNQFVFFIVGVIYLGAFVHLFRRWNALGQKIF
;
A
#
# COMPACT_ATOMS: atom_id res chain seq x y z
N MET A 1 10.78 -3.13 30.27
CA MET A 1 9.62 -3.59 29.46
C MET A 1 10.13 -4.60 28.45
N ALA A 2 9.71 -5.86 28.52
CA ALA A 2 10.14 -6.87 27.56
C ALA A 2 9.62 -6.50 26.16
N ASN A 3 10.54 -6.29 25.21
CA ASN A 3 10.18 -6.04 23.81
C ASN A 3 9.44 -7.28 23.28
N LYS A 4 8.14 -7.14 23.00
CA LYS A 4 7.33 -8.24 22.48
C LYS A 4 7.83 -8.57 21.07
N SER A 5 7.83 -9.85 20.68
CA SER A 5 8.40 -10.30 19.39
C SER A 5 7.90 -9.50 18.17
N TYR A 6 6.65 -9.02 18.20
CA TYR A 6 6.03 -8.22 17.13
C TYR A 6 6.49 -6.75 17.07
N THR A 7 7.19 -6.22 18.07
CA THR A 7 7.78 -4.87 18.04
C THR A 7 9.23 -4.87 17.53
N GLN A 8 9.77 -6.03 17.17
CA GLN A 8 11.11 -6.12 16.59
C GLN A 8 11.13 -5.47 15.19
N PRO A 9 12.18 -4.70 14.84
CA PRO A 9 12.26 -4.02 13.55
C PRO A 9 12.06 -4.94 12.35
N ALA A 10 12.62 -6.16 12.39
CA ALA A 10 12.47 -7.13 11.31
C ALA A 10 11.00 -7.57 11.09
N GLN A 11 10.21 -7.68 12.17
CA GLN A 11 8.80 -8.04 12.08
C GLN A 11 7.96 -6.85 11.58
N LEU A 12 8.26 -5.65 12.05
CA LEU A 12 7.61 -4.43 11.58
C LEU A 12 7.88 -4.19 10.09
N ASP A 13 9.12 -4.33 9.63
CA ASP A 13 9.50 -4.26 8.21
C ASP A 13 8.67 -5.25 7.38
N LYS A 14 8.59 -6.50 7.83
CA LYS A 14 7.81 -7.57 7.18
C LYS A 14 6.32 -7.24 7.12
N TYR A 15 5.70 -6.87 8.24
CA TYR A 15 4.26 -6.61 8.28
C TYR A 15 3.87 -5.34 7.53
N SER A 16 4.64 -4.27 7.63
CA SER A 16 4.41 -3.05 6.85
C SER A 16 4.55 -3.30 5.36
N PHE A 17 5.51 -4.13 4.95
CA PHE A 17 5.66 -4.53 3.56
C PHE A 17 4.49 -5.38 3.09
N LEU A 18 4.12 -6.44 3.81
CA LEU A 18 2.98 -7.30 3.45
C LEU A 18 1.67 -6.53 3.39
N TRP A 19 1.43 -5.63 4.34
CA TRP A 19 0.28 -4.73 4.29
C TRP A 19 0.30 -3.87 3.02
N SER A 20 1.45 -3.31 2.67
CA SER A 20 1.62 -2.49 1.46
C SER A 20 1.39 -3.30 0.17
N GLN A 21 1.84 -4.56 0.13
CA GLN A 21 1.62 -5.49 -0.97
C GLN A 21 0.12 -5.83 -1.15
N THR A 22 -0.55 -6.25 -0.06
CA THR A 22 -1.99 -6.55 -0.07
C THR A 22 -2.80 -5.35 -0.52
N ARG A 23 -2.45 -4.16 -0.01
CA ARG A 23 -3.08 -2.90 -0.38
C ARG A 23 -2.89 -2.55 -1.86
N LEU A 24 -1.71 -2.78 -2.46
CA LEU A 24 -1.52 -2.57 -3.90
C LEU A 24 -2.50 -3.41 -4.74
N VAL A 25 -2.69 -4.68 -4.36
CA VAL A 25 -3.63 -5.58 -5.04
C VAL A 25 -5.06 -5.09 -4.89
N ILE A 26 -5.49 -4.78 -3.65
CA ILE A 26 -6.84 -4.27 -3.38
C ILE A 26 -7.09 -2.94 -4.11
N ALA A 27 -6.11 -2.04 -4.12
CA ALA A 27 -6.21 -0.75 -4.81
C ALA A 27 -6.28 -0.94 -6.33
N ALA A 28 -5.55 -1.89 -6.91
CA ALA A 28 -5.66 -2.21 -8.33
C ALA A 28 -7.06 -2.70 -8.70
N ILE A 29 -7.64 -3.60 -7.88
CA ILE A 29 -9.02 -4.06 -8.06
C ILE A 29 -9.99 -2.88 -7.98
N ALA A 30 -9.83 -2.01 -6.97
CA ALA A 30 -10.65 -0.81 -6.82
C ALA A 30 -10.62 0.08 -8.08
N LEU A 31 -9.44 0.28 -8.66
CA LEU A 31 -9.25 1.06 -9.88
C LEU A 31 -9.93 0.39 -11.08
N PHE A 32 -9.80 -0.93 -11.25
CA PHE A 32 -10.44 -1.64 -12.35
C PHE A 32 -11.98 -1.56 -12.33
N ILE A 33 -12.57 -1.49 -11.13
CA ILE A 33 -14.03 -1.34 -10.96
C ILE A 33 -14.49 0.12 -10.90
N GLY A 34 -13.65 1.08 -11.32
CA GLY A 34 -14.04 2.49 -11.43
C GLY A 34 -13.66 3.37 -10.23
N GLY A 35 -12.67 2.94 -9.44
CA GLY A 35 -12.18 3.69 -8.27
C GLY A 35 -13.03 3.53 -7.02
N VAL A 36 -13.95 2.55 -7.00
CA VAL A 36 -14.76 2.23 -5.82
C VAL A 36 -14.05 1.17 -4.97
N PRO A 37 -14.01 1.31 -3.63
CA PRO A 37 -13.48 0.25 -2.77
C PRO A 37 -14.21 -1.08 -2.99
N PRO A 38 -13.50 -2.21 -3.21
CA PRO A 38 -14.14 -3.49 -3.57
C PRO A 38 -15.19 -3.94 -2.57
N VAL A 39 -14.93 -3.75 -1.28
CA VAL A 39 -15.89 -4.08 -0.21
C VAL A 39 -17.20 -3.28 -0.30
N LEU A 40 -17.17 -2.06 -0.84
CA LEU A 40 -18.38 -1.25 -1.04
C LEU A 40 -19.08 -1.62 -2.35
N ALA A 41 -18.34 -1.98 -3.39
CA ALA A 41 -18.91 -2.37 -4.69
C ALA A 41 -19.67 -3.71 -4.62
N PHE A 42 -19.19 -4.65 -3.79
CA PHE A 42 -19.75 -6.02 -3.72
C PHE A 42 -20.57 -6.28 -2.46
N ASN A 43 -20.88 -5.28 -1.63
CA ASN A 43 -21.72 -5.49 -0.44
C ASN A 43 -23.20 -5.19 -0.74
N PRO A 44 -24.08 -6.20 -0.82
CA PRO A 44 -25.51 -6.02 -1.09
C PRO A 44 -26.31 -5.55 0.14
N PHE A 45 -25.72 -5.53 1.34
CA PHE A 45 -26.43 -5.21 2.58
C PHE A 45 -26.03 -3.83 3.11
N GLY A 46 -26.87 -2.82 2.84
CA GLY A 46 -26.70 -1.46 3.33
C GLY A 46 -26.58 -1.34 4.86
N ALA A 47 -27.10 -2.32 5.62
CA ALA A 47 -27.01 -2.36 7.07
C ALA A 47 -25.55 -2.50 7.60
N LEU A 48 -24.64 -3.10 6.83
CA LEU A 48 -23.23 -3.25 7.21
C LEU A 48 -22.39 -2.01 6.86
N TYR A 49 -22.94 -1.05 6.12
CA TYR A 49 -22.21 0.13 5.65
C TYR A 49 -21.63 0.95 6.82
N GLY A 50 -22.40 1.11 7.90
CA GLY A 50 -21.98 1.85 9.10
C GLY A 50 -20.78 1.23 9.84
N LEU A 51 -20.55 -0.07 9.69
CA LEU A 51 -19.38 -0.77 10.26
C LEU A 51 -18.19 -0.79 9.29
N ILE A 52 -18.47 -1.00 8.01
CA ILE A 52 -17.44 -1.13 6.96
C ILE A 52 -16.71 0.19 6.74
N SER A 53 -17.44 1.31 6.72
CA SER A 53 -16.83 2.61 6.43
C SER A 53 -15.74 3.00 7.45
N PRO A 54 -15.95 2.91 8.78
CA PRO A 54 -14.88 3.16 9.76
C PRO A 54 -13.67 2.21 9.62
N LEU A 55 -13.90 0.92 9.36
CA LEU A 55 -12.82 -0.07 9.17
C LEU A 55 -12.01 0.22 7.91
N LEU A 56 -12.67 0.67 6.85
CA LEU A 56 -12.02 1.08 5.62
C LEU A 56 -11.17 2.34 5.83
N THR A 57 -11.71 3.35 6.51
CA THR A 57 -10.97 4.56 6.91
C THR A 57 -9.73 4.19 7.74
N LEU A 58 -9.88 3.30 8.72
CA LEU A 58 -8.75 2.83 9.52
C LEU A 58 -7.71 2.10 8.66
N SER A 59 -8.15 1.28 7.71
CA SER A 59 -7.27 0.57 6.78
C SER A 59 -6.48 1.53 5.88
N TRP A 60 -7.10 2.64 5.47
CA TRP A 60 -6.44 3.71 4.73
C TRP A 60 -5.40 4.43 5.58
N ILE A 61 -5.72 4.78 6.83
CA ILE A 61 -4.77 5.39 7.77
C ILE A 61 -3.57 4.47 8.01
N ILE A 62 -3.81 3.18 8.29
CA ILE A 62 -2.75 2.18 8.48
C ILE A 62 -1.85 2.09 7.23
N SER A 63 -2.43 2.17 6.03
CA SER A 63 -1.67 2.20 4.78
C SER A 63 -0.73 3.41 4.69
N GLY A 64 -1.18 4.58 5.15
CA GLY A 64 -0.33 5.77 5.27
C GLY A 64 0.81 5.57 6.25
N VAL A 65 0.50 5.10 7.47
CA VAL A 65 1.49 4.84 8.53
C VAL A 65 2.54 3.82 8.08
N ALA A 66 2.12 2.71 7.46
CA ALA A 66 3.03 1.70 6.92
C ALA A 66 3.95 2.29 5.85
N SER A 67 3.43 3.18 5.00
CA SER A 67 4.22 3.84 3.95
C SER A 67 5.24 4.81 4.51
N VAL A 68 4.87 5.61 5.52
CA VAL A 68 5.81 6.49 6.24
C VAL A 68 6.90 5.66 6.90
N TYR A 69 6.54 4.56 7.57
CA TYR A 69 7.51 3.68 8.21
C TYR A 69 8.49 3.06 7.21
N LEU A 70 7.99 2.50 6.11
CA LEU A 70 8.85 1.94 5.06
C LEU A 70 9.78 3.00 4.43
N LEU A 71 9.28 4.22 4.22
CA LEU A 71 10.09 5.33 3.71
C LEU A 71 11.18 5.75 4.71
N TYR A 72 10.86 5.80 6.00
CA TYR A 72 11.82 6.05 7.07
C TYR A 72 12.90 4.95 7.12
N ARG A 73 12.51 3.68 7.03
CA ARG A 73 13.44 2.54 7.01
C ARG A 73 14.33 2.55 5.77
N TRP A 74 13.78 2.89 4.61
CA TRP A 74 14.56 3.09 3.39
C TRP A 74 15.60 4.20 3.55
N SER A 75 15.20 5.36 4.08
CA SER A 75 16.11 6.49 4.31
C SER A 75 17.23 6.15 5.31
N THR A 76 16.91 5.43 6.39
CA THR A 76 17.88 5.03 7.41
C THR A 76 18.79 3.89 6.95
N ASN A 77 18.35 3.06 6.00
CA ASN A 77 19.13 1.98 5.41
C ASN A 77 19.92 2.39 4.15
N ARG A 78 20.47 3.62 4.14
CA ARG A 78 21.26 4.17 3.03
C ARG A 78 20.56 4.12 1.67
N GLN A 79 19.22 4.18 1.66
CA GLN A 79 18.37 4.08 0.48
C GLN A 79 18.50 2.75 -0.27
N MET A 80 18.90 1.69 0.44
CA MET A 80 18.98 0.36 -0.12
C MET A 80 17.67 -0.39 0.09
N LEU A 81 17.23 -1.05 -0.97
CA LEU A 81 16.19 -2.06 -0.94
C LEU A 81 16.83 -3.36 -1.39
N PHE A 82 16.47 -4.47 -0.75
CA PHE A 82 16.89 -5.78 -1.23
C PHE A 82 18.43 -5.89 -1.35
N GLY A 83 19.16 -5.22 -0.45
CA GLY A 83 20.62 -5.17 -0.43
C GLY A 83 21.28 -4.27 -1.49
N GLY A 84 20.51 -3.49 -2.27
CA GLY A 84 21.06 -2.66 -3.34
C GLY A 84 20.23 -1.42 -3.69
N LYS A 85 20.65 -0.70 -4.74
CA LYS A 85 19.99 0.51 -5.26
C LYS A 85 19.44 0.31 -6.68
N THR A 86 18.87 -0.86 -6.94
CA THR A 86 18.32 -1.18 -8.26
C THR A 86 17.21 -0.20 -8.62
N GLN A 87 17.30 0.45 -9.78
CA GLN A 87 16.33 1.47 -10.19
C GLN A 87 14.90 0.93 -10.25
N MET A 88 14.70 -0.29 -10.74
CA MET A 88 13.38 -0.94 -10.78
C MET A 88 12.81 -1.21 -9.38
N ASP A 89 13.66 -1.61 -8.42
CA ASP A 89 13.25 -1.81 -7.03
C ASP A 89 12.77 -0.49 -6.42
N LEU A 90 13.52 0.60 -6.67
CA LEU A 90 13.18 1.94 -6.19
C LEU A 90 11.88 2.46 -6.82
N ILE A 91 11.69 2.34 -8.13
CA ILE A 91 10.47 2.78 -8.81
C ILE A 91 9.25 2.03 -8.24
N ALA A 92 9.30 0.70 -8.17
CA ALA A 92 8.21 -0.10 -7.64
C ALA A 92 7.93 0.23 -6.17
N PHE A 93 8.98 0.47 -5.37
CA PHE A 93 8.85 0.91 -3.99
C PHE A 93 8.17 2.27 -3.86
N PHE A 94 8.55 3.26 -4.67
CA PHE A 94 7.90 4.57 -4.65
C PHE A 94 6.45 4.52 -5.11
N VAL A 95 6.12 3.70 -6.12
CA VAL A 95 4.72 3.43 -6.48
C VAL A 95 3.96 2.92 -5.27
N SER A 96 4.53 1.98 -4.51
CA SER A 96 3.92 1.48 -3.27
C SER A 96 3.77 2.57 -2.21
N VAL A 97 4.84 3.32 -1.90
CA VAL A 97 4.83 4.33 -0.83
C VAL A 97 3.90 5.48 -1.15
N VAL A 98 4.00 6.09 -2.34
CA VAL A 98 3.18 7.26 -2.72
C VAL A 98 1.70 6.92 -2.72
N SER A 99 1.33 5.76 -3.27
CA SER A 99 -0.06 5.34 -3.26
C SER A 99 -0.59 5.06 -1.84
N GLY A 100 0.26 4.57 -0.93
CA GLY A 100 -0.13 4.31 0.45
C GLY A 100 -0.25 5.60 1.27
N LEU A 101 0.63 6.56 1.06
CA LEU A 101 0.52 7.92 1.60
C LEU A 101 -0.76 8.61 1.12
N ASN A 102 -1.10 8.52 -0.16
CA ASN A 102 -2.35 9.07 -0.71
C ASN A 102 -3.59 8.48 -0.02
N LEU A 103 -3.61 7.16 0.23
CA LEU A 103 -4.68 6.55 1.02
C LEU A 103 -4.69 7.03 2.47
N GLY A 104 -3.52 7.15 3.13
CA GLY A 104 -3.43 7.72 4.47
C GLY A 104 -4.06 9.11 4.56
N ILE A 105 -3.74 9.98 3.61
CA ILE A 105 -4.34 11.32 3.49
C ILE A 105 -5.85 11.22 3.26
N THR A 106 -6.29 10.31 2.38
CA THR A 106 -7.72 10.05 2.13
C THR A 106 -8.44 9.65 3.41
N GLY A 107 -7.86 8.79 4.23
CA GLY A 107 -8.44 8.37 5.51
C GLY A 107 -8.53 9.49 6.55
N LEU A 108 -7.58 10.42 6.54
CA LEU A 108 -7.57 11.55 7.48
C LEU A 108 -8.48 12.71 7.05
N LEU A 109 -8.50 13.04 5.75
CA LEU A 109 -9.15 14.23 5.22
C LEU A 109 -10.44 13.93 4.45
N GLY A 110 -10.78 12.66 4.24
CA GLY A 110 -11.89 12.23 3.40
C GLY A 110 -11.69 12.47 1.90
N THR A 111 -10.58 13.10 1.49
CA THR A 111 -10.31 13.48 0.10
C THR A 111 -9.19 12.64 -0.50
N ASN A 112 -9.49 11.96 -1.62
CA ASN A 112 -8.48 11.21 -2.37
C ASN A 112 -7.86 12.08 -3.47
N ILE A 113 -6.66 12.61 -3.22
CA ILE A 113 -5.97 13.55 -4.12
C ILE A 113 -5.80 12.95 -5.52
N GLY A 114 -5.39 11.68 -5.61
CA GLY A 114 -5.22 11.00 -6.91
C GLY A 114 -6.51 11.01 -7.76
N MET A 115 -7.66 10.78 -7.12
CA MET A 115 -8.96 10.79 -7.80
C MET A 115 -9.40 12.21 -8.20
N THR A 116 -8.98 13.25 -7.44
CA THR A 116 -9.30 14.64 -7.79
C THR A 116 -8.57 15.16 -9.03
N ILE A 117 -7.41 14.57 -9.37
CA ILE A 117 -6.60 14.99 -10.52
C ILE A 117 -7.18 14.43 -11.83
N SER A 118 -7.53 13.14 -11.85
CA SER A 118 -8.09 12.49 -13.02
C SER A 118 -9.02 11.36 -12.61
N SER A 119 -10.28 11.45 -13.04
CA SER A 119 -11.29 10.41 -12.85
C SER A 119 -11.71 9.84 -14.20
N ASN A 120 -10.76 9.21 -14.90
CA ASN A 120 -10.98 8.56 -16.18
C ASN A 120 -10.68 7.05 -16.06
N GLN A 121 -11.62 6.22 -16.51
CA GLN A 121 -11.52 4.76 -16.48
C GLN A 121 -10.23 4.23 -17.15
N PHE A 122 -9.79 4.86 -18.24
CA PHE A 122 -8.55 4.49 -18.93
C PHE A 122 -7.32 4.74 -18.05
N VAL A 123 -7.29 5.87 -17.34
CA VAL A 123 -6.21 6.19 -16.39
C VAL A 123 -6.24 5.20 -15.22
N PHE A 124 -7.42 4.89 -14.68
CA PHE A 124 -7.54 3.88 -13.61
C PHE A 124 -7.02 2.52 -14.04
N PHE A 125 -7.32 2.09 -15.26
CA PHE A 125 -6.82 0.83 -15.80
C PHE A 125 -5.29 0.82 -15.86
N ILE A 126 -4.67 1.87 -16.42
CA ILE A 126 -3.20 1.99 -16.49
C ILE A 126 -2.58 1.96 -15.09
N VAL A 127 -3.10 2.76 -14.15
CA VAL A 127 -2.58 2.82 -12.77
C VAL A 127 -2.76 1.47 -12.07
N GLY A 128 -3.88 0.78 -12.28
CA GLY A 128 -4.13 -0.56 -11.76
C GLY A 128 -3.09 -1.58 -12.25
N VAL A 129 -2.73 -1.55 -13.53
CA VAL A 129 -1.65 -2.39 -14.09
C VAL A 129 -0.31 -2.05 -13.47
N ILE A 130 0.01 -0.76 -13.29
CA ILE A 130 1.25 -0.32 -12.63
C ILE A 130 1.32 -0.84 -11.18
N TYR A 131 0.22 -0.79 -10.43
CA TYR A 131 0.16 -1.30 -9.06
C TYR A 131 0.41 -2.81 -9.00
N LEU A 132 -0.20 -3.58 -9.90
CA LEU A 132 0.05 -5.03 -9.99
C LEU A 132 1.50 -5.32 -10.40
N GLY A 133 2.06 -4.57 -11.35
CA GLY A 133 3.45 -4.68 -11.75
C GLY A 133 4.42 -4.43 -10.58
N ALA A 134 4.17 -3.37 -9.81
CA ALA A 134 4.94 -3.07 -8.60
C ALA A 134 4.82 -4.17 -7.55
N PHE A 135 3.61 -4.69 -7.30
CA PHE A 135 3.37 -5.83 -6.40
C PHE A 135 4.18 -7.06 -6.84
N VAL A 136 4.03 -7.50 -8.10
CA VAL A 136 4.73 -8.70 -8.60
C VAL A 136 6.24 -8.54 -8.49
N HIS A 137 6.77 -7.39 -8.88
CA HIS A 137 8.21 -7.11 -8.81
C HIS A 137 8.73 -7.16 -7.38
N LEU A 138 8.13 -6.37 -6.48
CA LEU A 138 8.56 -6.30 -5.08
C LEU A 138 8.40 -7.64 -4.36
N PHE A 139 7.29 -8.35 -4.58
CA PHE A 139 7.04 -9.64 -3.95
C PHE A 139 8.04 -10.72 -4.41
N ARG A 140 8.39 -10.74 -5.71
CA ARG A 140 9.44 -11.64 -6.23
C ARG A 140 10.80 -11.33 -5.62
N ARG A 141 11.19 -10.05 -5.58
CA ARG A 141 12.47 -9.61 -5.00
C ARG A 141 12.55 -9.93 -3.51
N TRP A 142 11.47 -9.72 -2.78
CA TRP A 142 11.37 -10.04 -1.36
C TRP A 142 11.56 -11.55 -1.08
N ASN A 143 10.90 -12.42 -1.86
CA ASN A 143 11.06 -13.87 -1.72
C ASN A 143 12.48 -14.34 -2.10
N ALA A 144 13.07 -13.75 -3.15
CA ALA A 144 14.42 -14.10 -3.59
C ALA A 144 15.51 -13.77 -2.55
N LEU A 145 15.23 -12.87 -1.61
CA LEU A 145 16.20 -12.39 -0.61
C LEU A 145 15.84 -12.80 0.82
N GLY A 146 15.18 -13.95 0.96
CA GLY A 146 14.88 -14.52 2.28
C GLY A 146 13.94 -13.65 3.10
N GLN A 147 13.02 -12.95 2.44
CA GLN A 147 12.01 -12.08 3.07
C GLN A 147 12.59 -10.88 3.83
N LYS A 148 13.76 -10.39 3.43
CA LYS A 148 14.36 -9.14 3.94
C LYS A 148 14.19 -8.01 2.94
N ILE A 149 13.83 -6.83 3.43
CA ILE A 149 13.59 -5.62 2.61
C ILE A 149 14.76 -4.65 2.73
N PHE A 150 15.24 -4.47 3.96
CA PHE A 150 16.34 -3.58 4.32
C PHE A 150 17.52 -4.40 4.84
#